data_AF-A0A7S2HBE2-F1
#
_entry.id   AF-A0A7S2HBE2-F1
#
_cell.length_a   1.000
_cell.length_b   1.000
_cell.length_c   1.000
_cell.angle_alpha   90.00
_cell.angle_beta   90.00
_cell.angle_gamma   90.00
#
_symmetry.space_group_name_H-M   'P 1'
#
loop_
_entity.id
_entity.type
_entity.pdbx_description
1 polymer ?
#
loop_
_entity_poly.entity_id
_entity_poly.type
_entity_poly.pdbx_seq_one_letter_code
_entity_poly.pdbx_strand_id
1 'polypeptide(L)'
;AESLWKPLTDEEFRRLPLRVSDRLPRTMKKFKEVVNEMDTGEYYGIEFPFTPQQLRDMGPAWLTKAMHTAGTLPPNNAVTKFVSFDVKAEDVTQKDDSGESWGGAGLKILLKVEYRESSGDLADRMFIKMPHAFTGKNERYKNSVTSYTMDWNEVTFYNVFGGRYGVPPFRAPRMYFCDMSRRTTNFIQIIEFIPYGARGTKAVKPGEYFPAPDKYRDWDLPGQGVEHYFAQARELAKFFGWHKLTREKTDQVEQLFMDMDAYGQLKYLWSTIENAGPYASPQRDHAFAQSIGHPLMQEWIGRSTMSPQQTTGFLEMAEEIVTEWMRHVMPKDLVSDGFLDKMVEDTKEMCKYTREIQAYGLMIPEYFALVHINAQVDNAWYFRGADGQVQAGLVD
;
A
#
# COMPACT_ATOMS: atom_id res chain seq x y z
N ALA A 1 14.69 -8.77 22.72
CA ALA A 1 13.88 -8.52 21.51
C ALA A 1 13.15 -9.80 21.13
N GLU A 2 12.15 -10.17 21.92
CA GLU A 2 11.10 -11.14 21.55
C GLU A 2 9.88 -10.26 21.23
N SER A 3 9.17 -10.31 20.11
CA SER A 3 9.01 -11.30 19.05
C SER A 3 9.24 -10.63 17.68
N LEU A 4 10.20 -11.13 16.90
CA LEU A 4 10.16 -11.03 15.44
C LEU A 4 9.19 -12.13 15.01
N TRP A 5 8.18 -11.81 14.18
CA TRP A 5 7.21 -12.77 13.66
C TRP A 5 7.84 -14.16 13.40
N LYS A 6 7.18 -15.21 13.90
CA LYS A 6 7.62 -16.60 13.69
C LYS A 6 6.84 -17.18 12.52
N PRO A 7 7.47 -17.98 11.65
CA PRO A 7 6.75 -18.74 10.64
C PRO A 7 5.58 -19.49 11.27
N LEU A 8 4.43 -19.41 10.61
CA LEU A 8 3.24 -20.14 11.00
C LEU A 8 3.49 -21.63 10.88
N THR A 9 2.82 -22.42 11.70
CA THR A 9 2.76 -23.87 11.45
C THR A 9 2.06 -24.11 10.11
N ASP A 10 2.36 -25.24 9.46
CA ASP A 10 1.71 -25.61 8.21
C ASP A 10 0.17 -25.62 8.30
N GLU A 11 -0.37 -26.02 9.46
CA GLU A 11 -1.82 -26.05 9.70
C GLU A 11 -2.40 -24.63 9.74
N GLU A 12 -1.76 -23.71 10.46
CA GLU A 12 -2.16 -22.30 10.50
C GLU A 12 -2.03 -21.65 9.13
N PHE A 13 -0.93 -21.90 8.43
CA PHE A 13 -0.66 -21.30 7.12
C PHE A 13 -1.68 -21.75 6.07
N ARG A 14 -2.05 -23.03 6.01
CA ARG A 14 -3.06 -23.55 5.07
C ARG A 14 -4.46 -23.00 5.30
N ARG A 15 -4.75 -22.44 6.48
CA ARG A 15 -6.03 -21.79 6.78
C ARG A 15 -6.11 -20.37 6.24
N LEU A 16 -4.96 -19.75 5.94
CA LEU A 16 -4.95 -18.41 5.37
C LEU A 16 -5.38 -18.46 3.90
N PRO A 17 -6.24 -17.54 3.45
CA PRO A 17 -6.47 -17.38 2.03
C PRO A 17 -5.17 -16.88 1.40
N LEU A 18 -4.52 -17.71 0.58
CA LEU A 18 -3.33 -17.30 -0.15
C LEU A 18 -3.71 -16.45 -1.36
N ARG A 19 -2.75 -15.72 -1.93
CA ARG A 19 -2.93 -14.92 -3.13
C ARG A 19 -3.10 -15.82 -4.36
N VAL A 20 -4.28 -16.44 -4.49
CA VAL A 20 -4.68 -17.23 -5.66
C VAL A 20 -5.49 -16.35 -6.60
N SER A 21 -5.15 -16.40 -7.88
CA SER A 21 -5.59 -15.44 -8.89
C SER A 21 -6.98 -15.71 -9.47
N ASP A 22 -7.65 -16.79 -9.06
CA ASP A 22 -8.89 -17.29 -9.66
C ASP A 22 -10.17 -16.62 -9.14
N ARG A 23 -10.13 -15.99 -7.96
CA ARG A 23 -11.31 -15.38 -7.33
C ARG A 23 -11.64 -13.97 -7.80
N LEU A 24 -10.72 -13.29 -8.50
CA LEU A 24 -10.90 -11.90 -8.92
C LEU A 24 -11.75 -11.78 -10.19
N PRO A 25 -12.63 -10.77 -10.29
CA PRO A 25 -13.39 -10.51 -11.50
C PRO A 25 -12.50 -9.80 -12.55
N ARG A 26 -11.62 -10.55 -13.22
CA ARG A 26 -10.55 -10.05 -14.14
C ARG A 26 -11.00 -9.24 -15.36
N THR A 27 -12.30 -9.03 -15.56
CA THR A 27 -12.82 -8.22 -16.65
C THR A 27 -13.83 -7.24 -16.09
N MET A 28 -13.90 -6.05 -16.68
CA MET A 28 -14.90 -5.04 -16.32
C MET A 28 -16.33 -5.59 -16.37
N LYS A 29 -16.62 -6.49 -17.31
CA LYS A 29 -17.92 -7.17 -17.41
C LYS A 29 -18.22 -7.99 -16.15
N LYS A 30 -17.36 -8.97 -15.82
CA LYS A 30 -17.50 -9.80 -14.62
C LYS A 30 -17.54 -8.97 -13.35
N PHE A 31 -16.74 -7.91 -13.28
CA PHE A 31 -16.71 -7.02 -12.13
C PHE A 31 -18.05 -6.32 -11.91
N LYS A 32 -18.65 -5.76 -12.97
CA LYS A 32 -19.98 -5.14 -12.90
C LYS A 32 -21.08 -6.11 -12.46
N GLU A 33 -20.94 -7.40 -12.78
CA GLU A 33 -21.89 -8.44 -12.36
C GLU A 33 -21.88 -8.65 -10.83
N VAL A 34 -20.71 -8.54 -10.18
CA VAL A 34 -20.53 -8.96 -8.78
C VAL A 34 -20.26 -7.83 -7.78
N VAL A 35 -19.88 -6.63 -8.22
CA VAL A 35 -19.36 -5.54 -7.36
C VAL A 35 -20.32 -5.08 -6.25
N ASN A 36 -21.63 -5.26 -6.45
CA ASN A 36 -22.67 -4.87 -5.51
C ASN A 36 -23.32 -6.06 -4.77
N GLU A 37 -22.85 -7.28 -5.02
CA GLU A 37 -23.36 -8.46 -4.34
C GLU A 37 -22.76 -8.55 -2.94
N MET A 38 -23.59 -8.86 -1.93
CA MET A 38 -23.09 -9.22 -0.60
C MET A 38 -22.33 -10.54 -0.69
N ASP A 39 -21.24 -10.64 0.06
CA ASP A 39 -20.43 -11.85 0.17
C ASP A 39 -19.74 -11.87 1.54
N THR A 40 -19.31 -13.05 1.97
CA THR A 40 -18.55 -13.18 3.21
C THR A 40 -17.07 -12.88 2.98
N GLY A 41 -16.39 -12.45 4.03
CA GLY A 41 -14.96 -12.24 4.01
C GLY A 41 -14.17 -13.55 3.96
N GLU A 42 -13.06 -13.56 3.24
CA GLU A 42 -12.26 -14.76 3.03
C GLU A 42 -11.40 -15.16 4.24
N TYR A 43 -11.12 -14.25 5.17
CA TYR A 43 -10.37 -14.56 6.39
C TYR A 43 -11.26 -15.11 7.51
N TYR A 44 -12.48 -14.58 7.64
CA TYR A 44 -13.33 -14.86 8.79
C TYR A 44 -14.69 -15.48 8.46
N GLY A 45 -15.09 -15.51 7.18
CA GLY A 45 -16.35 -16.12 6.74
C GLY A 45 -17.60 -15.41 7.26
N ILE A 46 -17.49 -14.16 7.70
CA ILE A 46 -18.61 -13.33 8.14
C ILE A 46 -18.95 -12.27 7.10
N GLU A 47 -20.22 -11.90 7.03
CA GLU A 47 -20.65 -10.72 6.28
C GLU A 47 -20.14 -9.44 6.96
N PHE A 48 -19.75 -8.48 6.14
CA PHE A 48 -19.22 -7.19 6.58
C PHE A 48 -19.78 -6.07 5.69
N PRO A 49 -19.87 -4.82 6.18
CA PRO A 49 -20.56 -3.75 5.47
C PRO A 49 -19.81 -3.35 4.18
N PHE A 50 -20.58 -2.91 3.19
CA PHE A 50 -20.12 -2.38 1.90
C PHE A 50 -20.11 -0.85 1.87
N THR A 51 -20.90 -0.22 2.74
CA THR A 51 -21.05 1.23 2.79
C THR A 51 -20.96 1.76 4.22
N PRO A 52 -20.61 3.04 4.39
CA PRO A 52 -20.66 3.69 5.70
C PRO A 52 -22.05 3.55 6.36
N GLN A 53 -23.13 3.66 5.59
CA GLN A 53 -24.49 3.51 6.11
C GLN A 53 -24.75 2.10 6.64
N GLN A 54 -24.35 1.06 5.89
CA GLN A 54 -24.49 -0.31 6.37
C GLN A 54 -23.69 -0.56 7.66
N LEU A 55 -22.49 0.02 7.78
CA LEU A 55 -21.71 -0.08 9.03
C LEU A 55 -22.44 0.61 10.20
N ARG A 56 -23.09 1.76 9.98
CA ARG A 56 -23.93 2.42 10.99
C ARG A 56 -25.12 1.54 11.40
N ASP A 57 -25.80 0.95 10.43
CA ASP A 57 -26.99 0.12 10.64
C ASP A 57 -26.65 -1.18 11.38
N MET A 58 -25.52 -1.81 11.02
CA MET A 58 -24.98 -3.00 11.69
C MET A 58 -24.49 -2.68 13.12
N GLY A 59 -23.92 -1.49 13.31
CA GLY A 59 -23.67 -0.87 14.60
C GLY A 59 -22.65 -1.60 15.51
N PRO A 60 -22.63 -1.23 16.81
CA PRO A 60 -21.69 -1.78 17.80
C PRO A 60 -21.75 -3.31 17.97
N ALA A 61 -22.93 -3.90 17.78
CA ALA A 61 -23.12 -5.35 17.91
C ALA A 61 -22.34 -6.13 16.83
N TRP A 62 -22.36 -5.64 15.58
CA TRP A 62 -21.57 -6.22 14.52
C TRP A 62 -20.07 -6.01 14.76
N LEU A 63 -19.64 -4.81 15.14
CA LEU A 63 -18.22 -4.54 15.41
C LEU A 63 -17.68 -5.43 16.55
N THR A 64 -18.48 -5.64 17.60
CA THR A 64 -18.17 -6.59 18.67
C THR A 64 -17.97 -8.01 18.13
N LYS A 65 -18.90 -8.49 17.30
CA LYS A 65 -18.79 -9.82 16.67
C LYS A 65 -17.52 -9.90 15.82
N ALA A 66 -17.26 -8.90 14.97
CA ALA A 66 -16.11 -8.85 14.07
C ALA A 66 -14.78 -8.91 14.85
N MET A 67 -14.62 -8.07 15.88
CA MET A 67 -13.40 -8.07 16.71
C MET A 67 -13.24 -9.35 17.54
N HIS A 68 -14.32 -9.94 18.05
CA HIS A 68 -14.26 -11.26 18.69
C HIS A 68 -13.85 -12.36 17.71
N THR A 69 -14.40 -12.36 16.50
CA THR A 69 -14.03 -13.31 15.44
C THR A 69 -12.56 -13.13 15.02
N ALA A 70 -12.05 -11.90 15.00
CA ALA A 70 -10.64 -11.61 14.75
C ALA A 70 -9.70 -11.91 15.93
N GLY A 71 -10.25 -12.10 17.15
CA GLY A 71 -9.47 -12.28 18.37
C GLY A 71 -8.83 -10.99 18.90
N THR A 72 -9.32 -9.82 18.49
CA THR A 72 -8.75 -8.51 18.83
C THR A 72 -9.45 -7.82 19.99
N LEU A 73 -10.62 -8.32 20.38
CA LEU A 73 -11.39 -7.89 21.56
C LEU A 73 -11.46 -9.04 22.58
N PRO A 74 -11.21 -8.78 23.88
CA PRO A 74 -11.35 -9.79 24.92
C PRO A 74 -12.78 -10.37 24.98
N PRO A 75 -12.96 -11.70 25.18
CA PRO A 75 -14.28 -12.35 25.11
C PRO A 75 -15.35 -11.81 26.08
N ASN A 76 -14.94 -11.16 27.17
CA ASN A 76 -15.82 -10.57 28.17
C ASN A 76 -16.16 -9.09 27.90
N ASN A 77 -15.57 -8.47 26.88
CA ASN A 77 -15.80 -7.08 26.53
C ASN A 77 -16.78 -6.97 25.34
N ALA A 78 -17.22 -5.76 25.01
CA ALA A 78 -18.06 -5.46 23.86
C ALA A 78 -17.91 -3.99 23.49
N VAL A 79 -18.07 -3.67 22.20
CA VAL A 79 -18.33 -2.29 21.78
C VAL A 79 -19.80 -1.99 22.08
N THR A 80 -20.05 -0.95 22.87
CA THR A 80 -21.41 -0.59 23.31
C THR A 80 -21.99 0.56 22.50
N LYS A 81 -21.15 1.42 21.94
CA LYS A 81 -21.59 2.64 21.27
C LYS A 81 -20.59 3.13 20.22
N PHE A 82 -21.11 3.73 19.15
CA PHE A 82 -20.36 4.60 18.26
C PHE A 82 -20.55 6.04 18.75
N VAL A 83 -19.49 6.64 19.31
CA VAL A 83 -19.51 7.99 19.90
C VAL A 83 -19.45 9.05 18.81
N SER A 84 -18.58 8.86 17.82
CA SER A 84 -18.48 9.71 16.63
C SER A 84 -18.17 8.84 15.42
N PHE A 85 -18.64 9.27 14.26
CA PHE A 85 -18.49 8.54 13.01
C PHE A 85 -18.42 9.56 11.88
N ASP A 86 -17.21 9.87 11.48
CA ASP A 86 -16.87 10.91 10.50
C ASP A 86 -16.37 10.25 9.21
N VAL A 87 -17.13 10.40 8.13
CA VAL A 87 -16.81 9.81 6.82
C VAL A 87 -16.01 10.81 6.02
N LYS A 88 -14.87 10.35 5.48
CA LYS A 88 -13.90 11.14 4.73
C LYS A 88 -13.71 10.56 3.33
N ALA A 89 -13.50 11.45 2.36
CA ALA A 89 -13.38 11.11 0.94
C ALA A 89 -14.48 10.14 0.46
N GLU A 90 -15.74 10.37 0.81
CA GLU A 90 -16.83 9.61 0.17
C GLU A 90 -16.92 9.97 -1.32
N ASP A 91 -16.79 11.27 -1.62
CA ASP A 91 -16.62 11.83 -2.96
C ASP A 91 -15.25 12.51 -3.08
N VAL A 92 -14.34 11.89 -3.85
CA VAL A 92 -12.97 12.38 -4.07
C VAL A 92 -12.91 13.68 -4.89
N THR A 93 -14.02 14.10 -5.50
CA THR A 93 -14.11 15.38 -6.24
C THR A 93 -14.41 16.57 -5.34
N GLN A 94 -14.84 16.31 -4.09
CA GLN A 94 -15.17 17.33 -3.10
C GLN A 94 -14.05 17.42 -2.07
N LYS A 95 -13.71 18.65 -1.67
CA LYS A 95 -12.87 18.88 -0.49
C LYS A 95 -13.79 18.91 0.73
N ASP A 96 -13.36 18.27 1.81
CA ASP A 96 -14.03 18.44 3.08
C ASP A 96 -13.64 19.76 3.74
N ASP A 97 -14.36 20.13 4.79
CA ASP A 97 -14.14 21.38 5.53
C ASP A 97 -12.76 21.44 6.20
N SER A 98 -12.06 20.30 6.39
CA SER A 98 -10.70 20.30 6.93
C SER A 98 -9.65 20.70 5.89
N GLY A 99 -9.99 20.67 4.59
CA GLY A 99 -9.05 20.95 3.50
C GLY A 99 -7.91 19.92 3.44
N GLU A 100 -8.16 18.72 3.98
CA GLU A 100 -7.21 17.62 4.03
C GLU A 100 -7.36 16.72 2.79
N SER A 101 -6.24 16.15 2.34
CA SER A 101 -6.25 15.14 1.30
C SER A 101 -6.34 13.76 1.93
N TRP A 102 -7.50 13.14 1.82
CA TRP A 102 -7.74 11.80 2.36
C TRP A 102 -7.31 10.66 1.42
N GLY A 103 -6.74 10.97 0.24
CA GLY A 103 -6.31 10.00 -0.77
C GLY A 103 -7.48 9.33 -1.53
N GLY A 104 -7.20 8.81 -2.73
CA GLY A 104 -8.25 8.34 -3.67
C GLY A 104 -8.53 6.82 -3.71
N ALA A 105 -7.77 6.00 -2.98
CA ALA A 105 -7.84 4.54 -3.07
C ALA A 105 -8.91 3.89 -2.15
N GLY A 106 -9.95 4.62 -1.76
CA GLY A 106 -10.99 4.15 -0.84
C GLY A 106 -11.55 5.30 0.00
N LEU A 107 -12.74 5.13 0.57
CA LEU A 107 -13.25 6.08 1.57
C LEU A 107 -12.69 5.74 2.94
N LYS A 108 -12.70 6.73 3.84
CA LYS A 108 -12.14 6.62 5.18
C LYS A 108 -13.22 6.94 6.21
N ILE A 109 -13.15 6.33 7.38
CA ILE A 109 -14.04 6.65 8.50
C ILE A 109 -13.21 6.79 9.76
N LEU A 110 -13.35 7.93 10.45
CA LEU A 110 -12.83 8.11 11.80
C LEU A 110 -13.94 7.75 12.78
N LEU A 111 -13.77 6.62 13.45
CA LEU A 111 -14.75 6.07 14.39
C LEU A 111 -14.21 6.22 15.81
N LYS A 112 -15.00 6.79 16.71
CA LYS A 112 -14.78 6.70 18.15
C LYS A 112 -15.81 5.77 18.77
N VAL A 113 -15.39 4.90 19.68
CA VAL A 113 -16.25 3.90 20.32
C VAL A 113 -16.20 3.99 21.84
N GLU A 114 -17.22 3.43 22.49
CA GLU A 114 -17.18 3.07 23.92
C GLU A 114 -17.19 1.54 24.05
N TYR A 115 -16.44 1.05 25.03
CA TYR A 115 -16.41 -0.37 25.40
C TYR A 115 -17.25 -0.62 26.66
N ARG A 116 -17.72 -1.85 26.84
CA ARG A 116 -18.47 -2.27 28.04
C ARG A 116 -17.57 -2.24 29.27
N GLU A 117 -16.40 -2.84 29.14
CA GLU A 117 -15.34 -2.81 30.14
C GLU A 117 -14.32 -1.72 29.78
N SER A 118 -13.45 -1.38 30.74
CA SER A 118 -12.30 -0.49 30.46
C SER A 118 -11.55 -0.96 29.21
N SER A 119 -11.16 -0.02 28.35
CA SER A 119 -10.47 -0.32 27.10
C SER A 119 -9.11 -0.99 27.34
N GLY A 120 -8.53 -0.83 28.53
CA GLY A 120 -7.21 -1.37 28.84
C GLY A 120 -6.17 -0.80 27.87
N ASP A 121 -5.60 -1.66 27.04
CA ASP A 121 -4.65 -1.31 25.98
C ASP A 121 -5.32 -1.03 24.61
N LEU A 122 -6.63 -1.23 24.47
CA LEU A 122 -7.38 -0.95 23.25
C LEU A 122 -7.56 0.56 23.06
N ALA A 123 -7.38 1.03 21.82
CA ALA A 123 -7.74 2.41 21.46
C ALA A 123 -9.27 2.56 21.41
N ASP A 124 -9.76 3.72 21.83
CA ASP A 124 -11.15 4.13 21.69
C ASP A 124 -11.45 4.76 20.31
N ARG A 125 -10.41 5.00 19.50
CA ARG A 125 -10.50 5.55 18.15
C ARG A 125 -9.92 4.57 17.13
N MET A 126 -10.63 4.44 16.02
CA MET A 126 -10.30 3.56 14.91
C MET A 126 -10.29 4.36 13.60
N PHE A 127 -9.39 3.97 12.72
CA PHE A 127 -9.40 4.36 11.33
C PHE A 127 -9.96 3.21 10.50
N ILE A 128 -10.96 3.49 9.68
CA ILE A 128 -11.59 2.48 8.82
C ILE A 128 -11.37 2.86 7.36
N LYS A 129 -10.86 1.93 6.55
CA LYS A 129 -10.78 2.05 5.09
C LYS A 129 -11.77 1.09 4.44
N MET A 130 -12.55 1.58 3.48
CA MET A 130 -13.52 0.81 2.69
C MET A 130 -13.42 1.21 1.21
N PRO A 131 -13.85 0.37 0.26
CA PRO A 131 -13.88 0.75 -1.15
C PRO A 131 -14.91 1.86 -1.39
N HIS A 132 -14.66 2.72 -2.38
CA HIS A 132 -15.71 3.62 -2.88
C HIS A 132 -16.82 2.80 -3.58
N ALA A 133 -18.05 3.31 -3.60
CA ALA A 133 -19.08 2.75 -4.47
C ALA A 133 -18.61 2.78 -5.94
N PHE A 134 -18.81 1.73 -6.73
CA PHE A 134 -18.37 1.75 -8.12
C PHE A 134 -19.31 2.59 -8.99
N THR A 135 -18.88 3.80 -9.35
CA THR A 135 -19.65 4.73 -10.20
C THR A 135 -19.18 4.76 -11.64
N GLY A 136 -18.13 4.00 -11.98
CA GLY A 136 -17.43 4.08 -13.27
C GLY A 136 -16.54 5.32 -13.43
N LYS A 137 -16.58 6.27 -12.49
CA LYS A 137 -15.76 7.49 -12.46
C LYS A 137 -14.64 7.44 -11.42
N ASN A 138 -14.42 6.29 -10.78
CA ASN A 138 -13.37 6.11 -9.79
C ASN A 138 -12.45 4.95 -10.11
N GLU A 139 -11.34 4.88 -9.39
CA GLU A 139 -10.29 3.91 -9.61
C GLU A 139 -10.56 2.53 -8.97
N ARG A 140 -11.79 2.23 -8.49
CA ARG A 140 -12.04 0.97 -7.77
C ARG A 140 -11.68 -0.27 -8.59
N TYR A 141 -12.09 -0.33 -9.86
CA TYR A 141 -11.69 -1.45 -10.72
C TYR A 141 -10.17 -1.50 -10.92
N LYS A 142 -9.54 -0.34 -11.09
CA LYS A 142 -8.10 -0.25 -11.25
C LYS A 142 -7.38 -0.81 -10.01
N ASN A 143 -7.72 -0.31 -8.83
CA ASN A 143 -7.02 -0.64 -7.58
C ASN A 143 -7.30 -2.07 -7.11
N SER A 144 -8.55 -2.49 -7.14
CA SER A 144 -8.96 -3.78 -6.57
C SER A 144 -8.84 -4.96 -7.54
N VAL A 145 -8.67 -4.70 -8.85
CA VAL A 145 -8.57 -5.77 -9.87
C VAL A 145 -7.26 -5.70 -10.67
N THR A 146 -6.91 -4.55 -11.25
CA THR A 146 -5.81 -4.50 -12.23
C THR A 146 -4.44 -4.13 -11.65
N SER A 147 -4.41 -3.30 -10.60
CA SER A 147 -3.18 -2.76 -10.00
C SER A 147 -2.68 -3.68 -8.88
N TYR A 148 -2.40 -4.94 -9.19
CA TYR A 148 -1.86 -5.90 -8.22
C TYR A 148 -2.68 -6.07 -6.94
N THR A 149 -4.00 -5.86 -7.00
CA THR A 149 -4.90 -6.03 -5.85
C THR A 149 -4.38 -5.32 -4.59
N MET A 150 -4.11 -4.02 -4.66
CA MET A 150 -3.48 -3.29 -3.55
C MET A 150 -4.22 -3.51 -2.23
N ASP A 151 -5.55 -3.47 -2.28
CA ASP A 151 -6.42 -3.69 -1.11
C ASP A 151 -6.21 -5.08 -0.47
N TRP A 152 -5.93 -6.10 -1.28
CA TRP A 152 -5.63 -7.45 -0.77
C TRP A 152 -4.33 -7.45 0.02
N ASN A 153 -3.29 -6.79 -0.47
CA ASN A 153 -2.00 -6.75 0.21
C ASN A 153 -2.13 -6.07 1.58
N GLU A 154 -2.87 -4.96 1.65
CA GLU A 154 -3.14 -4.27 2.92
C GLU A 154 -3.94 -5.17 3.90
N VAL A 155 -5.02 -5.80 3.42
CA VAL A 155 -5.84 -6.72 4.24
C VAL A 155 -5.02 -7.91 4.73
N THR A 156 -4.20 -8.51 3.87
CA THR A 156 -3.30 -9.61 4.23
C THR A 156 -2.23 -9.17 5.22
N PHE A 157 -1.63 -8.00 5.03
CA PHE A 157 -0.62 -7.46 5.93
C PHE A 157 -1.17 -7.34 7.36
N TYR A 158 -2.34 -6.71 7.53
CA TYR A 158 -2.93 -6.54 8.86
C TYR A 158 -3.41 -7.87 9.48
N ASN A 159 -3.90 -8.82 8.68
CA ASN A 159 -4.27 -10.14 9.20
C ASN A 159 -3.08 -10.95 9.72
N VAL A 160 -1.91 -10.79 9.12
CA VAL A 160 -0.72 -11.59 9.47
C VAL A 160 0.20 -10.85 10.44
N PHE A 161 0.44 -9.56 10.23
CA PHE A 161 1.40 -8.75 10.97
C PHE A 161 0.75 -7.68 11.87
N GLY A 162 -0.57 -7.49 11.80
CA GLY A 162 -1.28 -6.51 12.64
C GLY A 162 -1.48 -6.92 14.11
N GLY A 163 -0.75 -7.93 14.59
CA GLY A 163 -0.78 -8.41 15.98
C GLY A 163 -1.35 -9.81 16.18
N ARG A 164 -2.07 -10.39 15.19
CA ARG A 164 -2.71 -11.72 15.32
C ARG A 164 -1.72 -12.87 15.37
N TYR A 165 -0.77 -12.90 14.43
CA TYR A 165 0.24 -13.94 14.32
C TYR A 165 1.66 -13.45 14.64
N GLY A 166 1.76 -12.19 15.05
CA GLY A 166 3.01 -11.50 15.32
C GLY A 166 2.90 -10.03 14.93
N VAL A 167 3.97 -9.31 15.18
CA VAL A 167 4.13 -7.91 14.81
C VAL A 167 5.41 -7.74 13.97
N PRO A 168 5.43 -6.77 13.04
CA PRO A 168 6.64 -6.44 12.31
C PRO A 168 7.71 -5.82 13.25
N PRO A 169 8.98 -5.72 12.82
CA PRO A 169 10.06 -5.13 13.62
C PRO A 169 9.98 -3.60 13.72
N PHE A 170 8.92 -2.99 13.19
CA PHE A 170 8.66 -1.56 13.17
C PHE A 170 7.25 -1.31 13.71
N ARG A 171 6.92 -0.05 14.03
CA ARG A 171 5.55 0.29 14.45
C ARG A 171 4.63 0.29 13.22
N ALA A 172 3.60 -0.55 13.27
CA ALA A 172 2.46 -0.55 12.36
C ALA A 172 1.18 -0.35 13.19
N PRO A 173 0.10 0.22 12.63
CA PRO A 173 -1.17 0.33 13.34
C PRO A 173 -1.67 -1.06 13.77
N ARG A 174 -2.20 -1.17 14.99
CA ARG A 174 -2.84 -2.41 15.44
C ARG A 174 -4.07 -2.73 14.57
N MET A 175 -4.26 -3.99 14.21
CA MET A 175 -5.47 -4.45 13.55
C MET A 175 -6.59 -4.73 14.57
N TYR A 176 -7.81 -4.27 14.29
CA TYR A 176 -9.02 -4.67 15.00
C TYR A 176 -9.87 -5.64 14.19
N PHE A 177 -10.06 -5.38 12.91
CA PHE A 177 -10.72 -6.30 11.99
C PHE A 177 -10.39 -5.92 10.55
N CYS A 178 -9.83 -6.85 9.77
CA CYS A 178 -9.61 -6.65 8.33
C CYS A 178 -10.12 -7.86 7.56
N ASP A 179 -10.93 -7.65 6.52
CA ASP A 179 -11.38 -8.75 5.65
C ASP A 179 -11.69 -8.25 4.23
N MET A 180 -11.76 -9.18 3.29
CA MET A 180 -12.03 -8.93 1.88
C MET A 180 -12.75 -10.11 1.24
N SER A 181 -13.71 -9.83 0.36
CA SER A 181 -14.16 -10.77 -0.67
C SER A 181 -13.49 -10.37 -1.98
N ARG A 182 -12.57 -11.20 -2.49
CA ARG A 182 -11.93 -10.93 -3.79
C ARG A 182 -12.91 -11.06 -4.95
N ARG A 183 -13.99 -11.84 -4.77
CA ARG A 183 -15.07 -11.98 -5.75
C ARG A 183 -15.74 -10.66 -6.03
N THR A 184 -16.18 -9.96 -4.98
CA THR A 184 -16.93 -8.70 -5.10
C THR A 184 -16.03 -7.47 -5.01
N THR A 185 -14.75 -7.67 -4.68
CA THR A 185 -13.75 -6.64 -4.33
C THR A 185 -14.11 -5.80 -3.10
N ASN A 186 -15.15 -6.19 -2.36
CA ASN A 186 -15.46 -5.50 -1.12
C ASN A 186 -14.39 -5.82 -0.09
N PHE A 187 -13.96 -4.80 0.65
CA PHE A 187 -13.02 -4.96 1.75
C PHE A 187 -13.37 -4.00 2.88
N ILE A 188 -12.90 -4.32 4.07
CA ILE A 188 -12.91 -3.40 5.20
C ILE A 188 -11.62 -3.59 5.97
N GLN A 189 -11.00 -2.48 6.34
CA GLN A 189 -9.87 -2.46 7.25
C GLN A 189 -10.21 -1.58 8.43
N ILE A 190 -10.22 -2.15 9.63
CA ILE A 190 -10.44 -1.44 10.90
C ILE A 190 -9.15 -1.55 11.69
N ILE A 191 -8.43 -0.45 11.76
CA ILE A 191 -7.10 -0.37 12.38
C ILE A 191 -7.06 0.76 13.41
N GLU A 192 -5.98 0.78 14.18
CA GLU A 192 -5.68 1.85 15.13
C GLU A 192 -5.67 3.22 14.46
N PHE A 193 -6.33 4.19 15.10
CA PHE A 193 -6.26 5.59 14.70
C PHE A 193 -4.94 6.21 15.15
N ILE A 194 -4.15 6.73 14.20
CA ILE A 194 -2.94 7.48 14.48
C ILE A 194 -3.32 8.92 14.87
N PRO A 195 -2.96 9.41 16.07
CA PRO A 195 -3.34 10.73 16.54
C PRO A 195 -2.41 11.82 15.99
N TYR A 196 -2.45 12.04 14.68
CA TYR A 196 -1.64 13.08 14.02
C TYR A 196 -1.76 14.44 14.70
N GLY A 197 -0.64 15.16 14.73
CA GLY A 197 -0.60 16.55 15.20
C GLY A 197 -1.37 17.49 14.27
N ALA A 198 -1.74 18.66 14.78
CA ALA A 198 -2.46 19.67 13.99
C ALA A 198 -1.60 20.21 12.83
N ARG A 199 -2.19 20.36 11.64
CA ARG A 199 -1.50 20.88 10.45
C ARG A 199 -0.75 22.18 10.75
N GLY A 200 0.46 22.30 10.20
CA GLY A 200 1.35 23.45 10.42
C GLY A 200 2.20 23.35 11.69
N THR A 201 1.97 22.36 12.56
CA THR A 201 2.85 22.09 13.70
C THR A 201 4.25 21.72 13.22
N LYS A 202 5.25 22.54 13.57
CA LYS A 202 6.65 22.31 13.19
C LYS A 202 7.53 21.71 14.29
N ALA A 203 7.07 21.73 15.54
CA ALA A 203 7.78 21.18 16.69
C ALA A 203 6.79 20.48 17.62
N VAL A 204 7.19 19.32 18.12
CA VAL A 204 6.38 18.49 19.03
C VAL A 204 7.25 18.02 20.18
N LYS A 205 6.67 17.84 21.37
CA LYS A 205 7.37 17.34 22.57
C LYS A 205 7.51 15.82 22.54
N PRO A 206 8.39 15.22 23.36
CA PRO A 206 8.41 13.77 23.55
C PRO A 206 7.02 13.20 23.83
N GLY A 207 6.62 12.19 23.06
CA GLY A 207 5.29 11.56 23.10
C GLY A 207 4.23 12.19 22.20
N GLU A 208 4.50 13.36 21.62
CA GLU A 208 3.59 14.03 20.68
C GLU A 208 3.90 13.65 19.21
N TYR A 209 2.86 13.73 18.39
CA TYR A 209 2.87 13.32 16.98
C TYR A 209 2.98 14.53 16.07
N PHE A 210 3.74 14.40 14.98
CA PHE A 210 3.73 15.38 13.89
C PHE A 210 2.44 15.27 13.08
N PRO A 211 2.09 16.29 12.28
CA PRO A 211 1.03 16.19 11.29
C PRO A 211 1.35 15.11 10.25
N ALA A 212 0.31 14.57 9.62
CA ALA A 212 0.49 13.73 8.44
C ALA A 212 1.21 14.53 7.34
N PRO A 213 2.31 14.03 6.75
CA PRO A 213 2.96 14.71 5.65
C PRO A 213 2.04 14.78 4.43
N ASP A 214 2.04 15.93 3.76
CA ASP A 214 1.40 16.07 2.46
C ASP A 214 2.29 15.44 1.38
N LYS A 215 1.68 14.74 0.42
CA LYS A 215 2.39 14.12 -0.69
C LYS A 215 3.21 15.13 -1.51
N TYR A 216 4.48 14.82 -1.78
CA TYR A 216 5.45 15.68 -2.48
C TYR A 216 5.64 17.07 -1.86
N ARG A 217 5.42 17.23 -0.56
CA ARG A 217 5.61 18.51 0.16
C ARG A 217 6.67 18.41 1.26
N ASP A 218 7.74 17.69 1.00
CA ASP A 218 8.84 17.47 1.96
C ASP A 218 9.50 18.79 2.39
N TRP A 219 9.47 19.79 1.51
CA TRP A 219 9.92 21.16 1.78
C TRP A 219 9.13 21.87 2.88
N ASP A 220 7.89 21.43 3.17
CA ASP A 220 7.06 21.95 4.26
C ASP A 220 7.34 21.21 5.58
N LEU A 221 8.09 20.11 5.58
CA LEU A 221 8.44 19.42 6.82
C LEU A 221 9.51 20.19 7.62
N PRO A 222 9.51 20.10 8.97
CA PRO A 222 10.57 20.67 9.80
C PRO A 222 11.95 20.22 9.35
N GLY A 223 12.89 21.18 9.23
CA GLY A 223 14.25 20.90 8.76
C GLY A 223 14.30 20.28 7.37
N GLN A 224 13.34 20.61 6.50
CA GLN A 224 13.19 20.02 5.15
C GLN A 224 13.03 18.50 5.17
N GLY A 225 12.45 17.96 6.24
CA GLY A 225 12.14 16.53 6.35
C GLY A 225 13.34 15.63 6.67
N VAL A 226 14.57 16.14 6.83
CA VAL A 226 15.77 15.31 7.03
C VAL A 226 15.59 14.32 8.20
N GLU A 227 15.14 14.79 9.36
CA GLU A 227 14.91 13.90 10.52
C GLU A 227 13.81 12.86 10.26
N HIS A 228 12.81 13.19 9.43
CA HIS A 228 11.70 12.31 9.07
C HIS A 228 12.19 11.20 8.14
N TYR A 229 12.95 11.54 7.09
CA TYR A 229 13.58 10.56 6.21
C TYR A 229 14.52 9.62 6.98
N PHE A 230 15.35 10.15 7.90
CA PHE A 230 16.20 9.29 8.72
C PHE A 230 15.39 8.35 9.63
N ALA A 231 14.28 8.83 10.20
CA ALA A 231 13.39 8.00 11.00
C ALA A 231 12.74 6.89 10.17
N GLN A 232 12.18 7.22 9.01
CA GLN A 232 11.56 6.26 8.11
C GLN A 232 12.59 5.25 7.56
N ALA A 233 13.77 5.71 7.15
CA ALA A 233 14.84 4.86 6.65
C ALA A 233 15.29 3.83 7.69
N ARG A 234 15.32 4.19 8.98
CA ARG A 234 15.60 3.23 10.06
C ARG A 234 14.53 2.14 10.15
N GLU A 235 13.25 2.49 10.07
CA GLU A 235 12.16 1.51 10.11
C GLU A 235 12.14 0.63 8.85
N LEU A 236 12.39 1.21 7.67
CA LEU A 236 12.53 0.44 6.42
C LEU A 236 13.75 -0.49 6.47
N ALA A 237 14.87 -0.06 7.02
CA ALA A 237 16.03 -0.93 7.20
C ALA A 237 15.73 -2.11 8.14
N LYS A 238 14.96 -1.89 9.22
CA LYS A 238 14.46 -2.98 10.07
C LYS A 238 13.53 -3.91 9.30
N PHE A 239 12.61 -3.37 8.51
CA PHE A 239 11.71 -4.17 7.68
C PHE A 239 12.47 -5.05 6.69
N PHE A 240 13.39 -4.48 5.92
CA PHE A 240 14.19 -5.23 4.96
C PHE A 240 15.13 -6.25 5.63
N GLY A 241 15.74 -5.88 6.75
CA GLY A 241 16.56 -6.80 7.55
C GLY A 241 15.75 -7.99 8.07
N TRP A 242 14.55 -7.73 8.60
CA TRP A 242 13.63 -8.79 9.04
C TRP A 242 13.15 -9.66 7.89
N HIS A 243 12.77 -9.06 6.75
CA HIS A 243 12.33 -9.81 5.57
C HIS A 243 13.44 -10.74 5.09
N LYS A 244 14.69 -10.23 4.99
CA LYS A 244 15.86 -11.04 4.62
C LYS A 244 16.08 -12.22 5.57
N LEU A 245 16.00 -12.01 6.88
CA LEU A 245 16.16 -13.09 7.85
C LEU A 245 14.99 -14.08 7.87
N THR A 246 13.79 -13.61 7.52
CA THR A 246 12.58 -14.44 7.47
C THR A 246 12.61 -15.36 6.26
N ARG A 247 12.96 -14.84 5.07
CA ARG A 247 13.04 -15.63 3.83
C ARG A 247 14.12 -16.73 3.86
N GLU A 248 15.12 -16.62 4.74
CA GLU A 248 16.10 -17.69 4.96
C GLU A 248 15.50 -18.91 5.67
N LYS A 249 14.34 -18.76 6.31
CA LYS A 249 13.68 -19.79 7.12
C LYS A 249 12.40 -20.31 6.51
N THR A 250 11.72 -19.51 5.69
CA THR A 250 10.42 -19.86 5.13
C THR A 250 10.09 -18.98 3.92
N ASP A 251 9.29 -19.53 3.00
CA ASP A 251 8.76 -18.82 1.83
C ASP A 251 7.30 -18.33 2.08
N GLN A 252 6.83 -18.38 3.34
CA GLN A 252 5.44 -18.05 3.69
C GLN A 252 5.08 -16.59 3.43
N VAL A 253 6.01 -15.65 3.68
CA VAL A 253 5.75 -14.22 3.46
C VAL A 253 5.50 -13.98 1.97
N GLU A 254 6.33 -14.55 1.12
CA GLU A 254 6.17 -14.43 -0.33
C GLU A 254 4.86 -15.08 -0.79
N GLN A 255 4.55 -16.30 -0.37
CA GLN A 255 3.28 -16.97 -0.71
C GLN A 255 2.01 -16.20 -0.30
N LEU A 256 2.10 -15.33 0.70
CA LEU A 256 0.97 -14.47 1.10
C LEU A 256 0.76 -13.31 0.13
N PHE A 257 1.83 -12.75 -0.42
CA PHE A 257 1.80 -11.54 -1.25
C PHE A 257 2.04 -11.77 -2.73
N MET A 258 2.41 -12.97 -3.18
CA MET A 258 2.61 -13.28 -4.59
C MET A 258 2.17 -14.72 -4.90
N ASP A 259 1.76 -14.95 -6.15
CA ASP A 259 1.58 -16.31 -6.63
C ASP A 259 2.94 -17.01 -6.85
N MET A 260 2.90 -18.34 -6.98
CA MET A 260 4.14 -19.14 -7.07
C MET A 260 4.91 -18.90 -8.37
N ASP A 261 4.24 -18.46 -9.44
CA ASP A 261 4.91 -18.14 -10.71
C ASP A 261 5.71 -16.84 -10.55
N ALA A 262 5.09 -15.80 -9.99
CA ALA A 262 5.73 -14.53 -9.64
C ALA A 262 6.88 -14.75 -8.64
N TYR A 263 6.72 -15.67 -7.70
CA TYR A 263 7.81 -16.00 -6.77
C TYR A 263 8.98 -16.72 -7.44
N GLY A 264 8.70 -17.63 -8.37
CA GLY A 264 9.73 -18.27 -9.20
C GLY A 264 10.53 -17.26 -10.02
N GLN A 265 9.85 -16.26 -10.60
CA GLN A 265 10.48 -15.16 -11.33
C GLN A 265 11.37 -14.31 -10.43
N LEU A 266 10.92 -14.02 -9.20
CA LEU A 266 11.70 -13.28 -8.22
C LEU A 266 12.96 -14.05 -7.77
N LYS A 267 12.86 -15.36 -7.56
CA LYS A 267 14.02 -16.23 -7.28
C LYS A 267 15.03 -16.22 -8.42
N TYR A 268 14.55 -16.29 -9.67
CA TYR A 268 15.41 -16.19 -10.84
C TYR A 268 16.14 -14.84 -10.90
N LEU A 269 15.43 -13.75 -10.59
CA LEU A 269 16.03 -12.42 -10.54
C LEU A 269 17.10 -12.31 -9.45
N TRP A 270 16.84 -12.80 -8.23
CA TRP A 270 17.85 -12.80 -7.17
C TRP A 270 19.11 -13.58 -7.57
N SER A 271 18.93 -14.75 -8.18
CA SER A 271 20.05 -15.54 -8.69
C SER A 271 20.82 -14.78 -9.78
N THR A 272 20.13 -14.06 -10.66
CA THR A 272 20.78 -13.22 -11.68
C THR A 272 21.60 -12.12 -11.01
N ILE A 273 21.05 -11.39 -10.04
CA ILE A 273 21.75 -10.31 -9.32
C ILE A 273 23.00 -10.83 -8.60
N GLU A 274 22.89 -11.98 -7.91
CA GLU A 274 24.01 -12.60 -7.18
C GLU A 274 25.15 -13.03 -8.11
N ASN A 275 24.83 -13.43 -9.34
CA ASN A 275 25.79 -13.96 -10.31
C ASN A 275 26.20 -12.94 -11.40
N ALA A 276 25.62 -11.74 -11.42
CA ALA A 276 25.91 -10.76 -12.47
C ALA A 276 27.33 -10.17 -12.38
N GLY A 277 28.04 -10.36 -11.26
CA GLY A 277 29.38 -9.83 -11.09
C GLY A 277 29.39 -8.35 -10.64
N PRO A 278 30.57 -7.71 -10.66
CA PRO A 278 30.77 -6.41 -10.01
C PRO A 278 29.97 -5.30 -10.70
N TYR A 279 29.60 -4.31 -9.89
CA TYR A 279 28.94 -3.10 -10.36
C TYR A 279 29.72 -2.42 -11.49
N ALA A 280 29.00 -1.90 -12.48
CA ALA A 280 29.56 -1.22 -13.66
C ALA A 280 30.60 -2.04 -14.45
N SER A 281 30.35 -3.35 -14.64
CA SER A 281 31.18 -4.23 -15.46
C SER A 281 30.45 -4.73 -16.70
N PRO A 282 31.14 -4.90 -17.86
CA PRO A 282 30.52 -5.45 -19.07
C PRO A 282 29.89 -6.83 -18.86
N GLN A 283 30.45 -7.64 -17.95
CA GLN A 283 29.93 -8.95 -17.59
C GLN A 283 28.55 -8.83 -16.93
N ARG A 284 28.37 -7.84 -16.05
CA ARG A 284 27.11 -7.55 -15.37
C ARG A 284 26.04 -7.07 -16.34
N ASP A 285 26.39 -6.15 -17.22
CA ASP A 285 25.48 -5.66 -18.25
C ASP A 285 25.03 -6.80 -19.17
N HIS A 286 25.97 -7.67 -19.55
CA HIS A 286 25.67 -8.87 -20.35
C HIS A 286 24.76 -9.85 -19.61
N ALA A 287 24.99 -10.09 -18.32
CA ALA A 287 24.15 -10.98 -17.51
C ALA A 287 22.70 -10.48 -17.43
N PHE A 288 22.47 -9.18 -17.22
CA PHE A 288 21.13 -8.61 -17.23
C PHE A 288 20.49 -8.60 -18.62
N ALA A 289 21.25 -8.30 -19.67
CA ALA A 289 20.74 -8.37 -21.04
C ALA A 289 20.32 -9.80 -21.42
N GLN A 290 21.10 -10.81 -21.04
CA GLN A 290 20.76 -12.22 -21.27
C GLN A 290 19.55 -12.66 -20.46
N SER A 291 19.42 -12.23 -19.21
CA SER A 291 18.35 -12.67 -18.33
C SER A 291 16.97 -12.19 -18.77
N ILE A 292 16.87 -11.04 -19.44
CA ILE A 292 15.63 -10.60 -20.08
C ILE A 292 15.15 -11.61 -21.13
N GLY A 293 16.06 -12.24 -21.88
CA GLY A 293 15.73 -13.26 -22.87
C GLY A 293 15.27 -14.59 -22.28
N HIS A 294 15.37 -14.80 -20.97
CA HIS A 294 14.97 -16.04 -20.32
C HIS A 294 13.44 -16.23 -20.37
N PRO A 295 12.92 -17.44 -20.64
CA PRO A 295 11.47 -17.67 -20.77
C PRO A 295 10.63 -17.18 -19.58
N LEU A 296 11.11 -17.37 -18.34
CA LEU A 296 10.42 -16.87 -17.14
C LEU A 296 10.33 -15.34 -17.13
N MET A 297 11.37 -14.64 -17.60
CA MET A 297 11.37 -13.18 -17.65
C MET A 297 10.52 -12.67 -18.81
N GLN A 298 10.56 -13.32 -19.98
CA GLN A 298 9.68 -12.99 -21.09
C GLN A 298 8.19 -13.11 -20.71
N GLU A 299 7.82 -14.16 -19.96
CA GLU A 299 6.46 -14.30 -19.43
C GLU A 299 6.10 -13.17 -18.46
N TRP A 300 7.00 -12.84 -17.52
CA TRP A 300 6.78 -11.77 -16.56
C TRP A 300 6.66 -10.40 -17.23
N ILE A 301 7.60 -10.06 -18.11
CA ILE A 301 7.60 -8.82 -18.89
C ILE A 301 6.30 -8.70 -19.69
N GLY A 302 5.85 -9.79 -20.32
CA GLY A 302 4.61 -9.81 -21.08
C GLY A 302 3.34 -9.49 -20.26
N ARG A 303 3.33 -9.80 -18.95
CA ARG A 303 2.16 -9.64 -18.06
C ARG A 303 2.21 -8.43 -17.15
N SER A 304 3.38 -8.10 -16.61
CA SER A 304 3.55 -7.17 -15.49
C SER A 304 3.80 -5.72 -15.92
N THR A 305 3.98 -5.49 -17.22
CA THR A 305 4.36 -4.18 -17.75
C THR A 305 3.32 -3.65 -18.73
N MET A 306 3.14 -2.32 -18.73
CA MET A 306 2.21 -1.68 -19.65
C MET A 306 2.65 -1.91 -21.10
N SER A 307 1.75 -2.46 -21.91
CA SER A 307 2.03 -2.66 -23.33
C SER A 307 2.19 -1.31 -24.04
N PRO A 308 2.97 -1.22 -25.13
CA PRO A 308 3.07 0.00 -25.93
C PRO A 308 1.71 0.56 -26.38
N GLN A 309 0.73 -0.32 -26.60
CA GLN A 309 -0.65 0.07 -26.93
C GLN A 309 -1.36 0.70 -25.72
N GLN A 310 -1.16 0.18 -24.51
CA GLN A 310 -1.69 0.78 -23.29
C GLN A 310 -1.04 2.13 -22.97
N THR A 311 0.23 2.33 -23.35
CA THR A 311 0.96 3.58 -23.13
C THR A 311 0.64 4.66 -24.15
N THR A 312 0.02 4.32 -25.28
CA THR A 312 -0.40 5.30 -26.29
C THR A 312 -1.40 6.32 -25.72
N GLY A 313 -2.31 5.91 -24.84
CA GLY A 313 -3.22 6.86 -24.16
C GLY A 313 -2.52 7.77 -23.14
N PHE A 314 -1.35 7.38 -22.64
CA PHE A 314 -0.52 8.23 -21.78
C PHE A 314 0.40 9.14 -22.58
N LEU A 315 0.71 8.79 -23.84
CA LEU A 315 1.53 9.62 -24.72
C LEU A 315 0.89 10.99 -24.96
N GLU A 316 -0.39 11.04 -25.27
CA GLU A 316 -1.11 12.30 -25.49
C GLU A 316 -1.04 13.21 -24.24
N MET A 317 -1.27 12.62 -23.07
CA MET A 317 -1.15 13.33 -21.79
C MET A 317 0.28 13.81 -21.52
N ALA A 318 1.28 12.97 -21.80
CA ALA A 318 2.68 13.34 -21.64
C ALA A 318 3.07 14.47 -22.60
N GLU A 319 2.62 14.40 -23.85
CA GLU A 319 2.84 15.43 -24.87
C GLU A 319 2.21 16.75 -24.43
N GLU A 320 0.98 16.74 -23.94
CA GLU A 320 0.30 17.92 -23.39
C GLU A 320 1.10 18.51 -22.22
N ILE A 321 1.52 17.68 -21.26
CA ILE A 321 2.34 18.15 -20.12
C ILE A 321 3.62 18.82 -20.61
N VAL A 322 4.33 18.20 -21.56
CA VAL A 322 5.61 18.72 -22.07
C VAL A 322 5.41 20.02 -22.85
N THR A 323 4.40 20.08 -23.71
CA THR A 323 4.21 21.20 -24.64
C THR A 323 3.48 22.39 -24.02
N GLU A 324 2.45 22.12 -23.20
CA GLU A 324 1.57 23.15 -22.62
C GLU A 324 1.96 23.52 -21.19
N TRP A 325 2.34 22.55 -20.35
CA TRP A 325 2.48 22.80 -18.91
C TRP A 325 3.92 23.10 -18.47
N MET A 326 4.93 22.41 -19.03
CA MET A 326 6.31 22.51 -18.54
C MET A 326 6.85 23.95 -18.56
N ARG A 327 6.48 24.76 -19.55
CA ARG A 327 6.89 26.18 -19.64
C ARG A 327 6.44 27.02 -18.46
N HIS A 328 5.37 26.61 -17.78
CA HIS A 328 4.81 27.31 -16.63
C HIS A 328 5.40 26.84 -15.29
N VAL A 329 5.93 25.61 -15.24
CA VAL A 329 6.33 24.97 -13.98
C VAL A 329 7.83 24.66 -13.88
N MET A 330 8.57 24.73 -14.99
CA MET A 330 10.01 24.43 -15.03
C MET A 330 10.86 25.70 -15.22
N PRO A 331 12.15 25.66 -14.80
CA PRO A 331 13.12 26.70 -15.11
C PRO A 331 13.20 27.00 -16.62
N LYS A 332 13.34 28.28 -16.99
CA LYS A 332 13.31 28.75 -18.39
C LYS A 332 14.38 28.12 -19.28
N ASP A 333 15.52 27.78 -18.69
CA ASP A 333 16.65 27.10 -19.34
C ASP A 333 16.36 25.63 -19.66
N LEU A 334 15.34 25.02 -19.03
CA LEU A 334 14.91 23.64 -19.25
C LEU A 334 13.66 23.52 -20.14
N VAL A 335 13.25 24.59 -20.81
CA VAL A 335 12.01 24.63 -21.64
C VAL A 335 12.21 25.39 -22.96
N SER A 336 13.43 25.35 -23.50
CA SER A 336 13.65 25.81 -24.88
C SER A 336 12.85 24.95 -25.86
N ASP A 337 12.43 25.53 -26.99
CA ASP A 337 11.61 24.82 -27.98
C ASP A 337 12.27 23.53 -28.44
N GLY A 338 13.56 23.59 -28.79
CA GLY A 338 14.32 22.39 -29.19
C GLY A 338 14.45 21.33 -28.08
N PHE A 339 14.44 21.73 -26.81
CA PHE A 339 14.43 20.76 -25.70
C PHE A 339 13.08 20.08 -25.55
N LEU A 340 11.98 20.83 -25.61
CA LEU A 340 10.63 20.27 -25.49
C LEU A 340 10.29 19.38 -26.69
N ASP A 341 10.67 19.79 -27.91
CA ASP A 341 10.53 18.98 -29.12
C ASP A 341 11.28 17.65 -28.98
N LYS A 342 12.52 17.70 -28.49
CA LYS A 342 13.31 16.50 -28.21
C LYS A 342 12.67 15.63 -27.12
N MET A 343 12.14 16.22 -26.05
CA MET A 343 11.46 15.48 -24.99
C MET A 343 10.22 14.74 -25.50
N VAL A 344 9.44 15.36 -26.39
CA VAL A 344 8.30 14.73 -27.06
C VAL A 344 8.77 13.55 -27.93
N GLU A 345 9.81 13.75 -28.74
CA GLU A 345 10.40 12.69 -29.57
C GLU A 345 10.89 11.51 -28.71
N ASP A 346 11.67 11.79 -27.67
CA ASP A 346 12.19 10.79 -26.74
C ASP A 346 11.06 10.06 -26.02
N THR A 347 9.99 10.77 -25.61
CA THR A 347 8.81 10.18 -24.96
C THR A 347 8.08 9.21 -25.88
N LYS A 348 7.93 9.56 -27.16
CA LYS A 348 7.35 8.68 -28.19
C LYS A 348 8.22 7.44 -28.43
N GLU A 349 9.53 7.61 -28.43
CA GLU A 349 10.46 6.48 -28.57
C GLU A 349 10.41 5.57 -27.34
N MET A 350 10.49 6.14 -26.13
CA MET A 350 10.41 5.40 -24.86
C MET A 350 9.15 4.55 -24.77
N CYS A 351 8.01 5.01 -25.29
CA CYS A 351 6.77 4.25 -25.26
C CYS A 351 6.82 2.92 -26.03
N LYS A 352 7.76 2.77 -26.97
CA LYS A 352 8.00 1.49 -27.65
C LYS A 352 8.70 0.46 -26.75
N TYR A 353 9.41 0.93 -25.72
CA TYR A 353 10.27 0.15 -24.84
C TYR A 353 9.81 0.15 -23.37
N THR A 354 8.58 0.58 -23.08
CA THR A 354 8.10 0.72 -21.70
C THR A 354 8.18 -0.58 -20.91
N ARG A 355 8.04 -1.72 -21.59
CA ARG A 355 8.15 -3.04 -20.97
C ARG A 355 9.56 -3.35 -20.52
N GLU A 356 10.52 -3.17 -21.43
CA GLU A 356 11.93 -3.38 -21.18
C GLU A 356 12.46 -2.40 -20.14
N ILE A 357 12.08 -1.11 -20.24
CA ILE A 357 12.44 -0.07 -19.27
C ILE A 357 11.94 -0.46 -17.87
N GLN A 358 10.68 -0.88 -17.73
CA GLN A 358 10.14 -1.33 -16.45
C GLN A 358 10.84 -2.59 -15.94
N ALA A 359 11.13 -3.55 -16.84
CA ALA A 359 11.87 -4.75 -16.49
C ALA A 359 13.26 -4.39 -15.93
N TYR A 360 14.03 -3.58 -16.64
CA TYR A 360 15.34 -3.12 -16.17
C TYR A 360 15.27 -2.35 -14.86
N GLY A 361 14.29 -1.45 -14.71
CA GLY A 361 14.09 -0.68 -13.47
C GLY A 361 13.82 -1.55 -12.24
N LEU A 362 13.21 -2.72 -12.43
CA LEU A 362 12.92 -3.68 -11.37
C LEU A 362 14.03 -4.74 -11.19
N MET A 363 14.78 -5.05 -12.26
CA MET A 363 15.80 -6.09 -12.25
C MET A 363 17.17 -5.62 -11.79
N ILE A 364 17.54 -4.38 -12.15
CA ILE A 364 18.85 -3.81 -11.83
C ILE A 364 18.71 -3.05 -10.51
N PRO A 365 19.35 -3.52 -9.40
CA PRO A 365 19.20 -2.90 -8.08
C PRO A 365 19.50 -1.40 -8.09
N GLU A 366 20.44 -0.96 -8.92
CA GLU A 366 20.83 0.44 -9.01
C GLU A 366 19.79 1.32 -9.71
N TYR A 367 18.96 0.74 -10.59
CA TYR A 367 17.84 1.44 -11.21
C TYR A 367 16.60 1.44 -10.34
N PHE A 368 16.60 0.69 -9.24
CA PHE A 368 15.47 0.67 -8.32
C PHE A 368 15.19 2.05 -7.71
N ALA A 369 16.21 2.89 -7.56
CA ALA A 369 16.04 4.29 -7.13
C ALA A 369 15.39 5.19 -8.20
N LEU A 370 15.39 4.77 -9.47
CA LEU A 370 14.78 5.49 -10.59
C LEU A 370 13.31 5.11 -10.80
N VAL A 371 12.85 4.04 -10.15
CA VAL A 371 11.42 3.68 -10.11
C VAL A 371 10.79 4.20 -8.83
N HIS A 372 9.47 4.37 -8.84
CA HIS A 372 8.72 4.89 -7.70
C HIS A 372 8.83 3.94 -6.50
N ILE A 373 9.82 4.16 -5.63
CA ILE A 373 9.86 3.53 -4.31
C ILE A 373 8.69 4.08 -3.49
N ASN A 374 7.81 3.22 -3.00
CA ASN A 374 6.71 3.60 -2.10
C ASN A 374 7.24 3.97 -0.70
N ALA A 375 8.41 4.60 -0.63
CA ALA A 375 9.12 5.01 0.58
C ALA A 375 9.05 6.55 0.76
N GLN A 376 7.97 7.16 0.28
CA GLN A 376 7.72 8.57 0.48
C GLN A 376 7.31 8.82 1.94
N VAL A 377 7.61 10.00 2.47
CA VAL A 377 7.35 10.33 3.88
C VAL A 377 5.87 10.32 4.25
N ASP A 378 4.97 10.49 3.28
CA ASP A 378 3.51 10.40 3.49
C ASP A 378 3.02 8.97 3.75
N ASN A 379 3.85 7.94 3.52
CA ASN A 379 3.53 6.54 3.86
C ASN A 379 3.95 6.15 5.29
N ALA A 380 4.35 7.13 6.09
CA ALA A 380 4.77 6.96 7.48
C ALA A 380 4.11 8.01 8.38
N TRP A 381 4.07 7.73 9.69
CA TRP A 381 3.75 8.73 10.69
C TRP A 381 4.94 8.96 11.60
N TYR A 382 5.03 10.18 12.13
CA TYR A 382 6.18 10.62 12.89
C TYR A 382 5.78 11.13 14.26
N PHE A 383 6.61 10.86 15.25
CA PHE A 383 6.44 11.34 16.62
C PHE A 383 7.80 11.57 17.26
N ARG A 384 7.86 12.39 18.31
CA ARG A 384 9.11 12.59 19.05
C ARG A 384 9.22 11.55 20.16
N GLY A 385 10.30 10.76 20.14
CA GLY A 385 10.60 9.76 21.15
C GLY A 385 10.95 10.38 22.51
N ALA A 386 11.00 9.55 23.55
CA ALA A 386 11.41 9.94 24.90
C ALA A 386 12.84 10.50 24.96
N ASP A 387 13.69 10.06 24.02
CA ASP A 387 15.06 10.53 23.79
C ASP A 387 15.13 11.85 23.01
N GLY A 388 13.98 12.42 22.63
CA GLY A 388 13.87 13.63 21.84
C GLY A 388 14.14 13.44 20.35
N GLN A 389 14.38 12.22 19.87
CA GLN A 389 14.62 11.95 18.44
C GLN A 389 13.29 11.78 17.69
N VAL A 390 13.25 12.11 16.40
CA VAL A 390 12.10 11.73 15.55
C VAL A 390 12.12 10.23 15.34
N GLN A 391 10.97 9.61 15.59
CA GLN A 391 10.70 8.20 15.36
C GLN A 391 9.60 8.08 14.30
N ALA A 392 9.53 6.92 13.64
CA ALA A 392 8.55 6.64 12.61
C ALA A 392 7.76 5.36 12.92
N GLY A 393 6.54 5.30 12.39
CA GLY A 393 5.86 4.05 12.08
C GLY A 393 5.46 4.04 10.60
N LEU A 394 5.21 2.85 10.05
CA LEU A 394 4.92 2.63 8.62
C LEU A 394 3.46 2.19 8.43
N VAL A 395 2.76 2.79 7.47
CA VAL A 395 1.31 2.55 7.22
C VAL A 395 1.04 1.88 5.87
N ASP A 396 1.83 2.20 4.85
CA ASP A 396 1.66 1.79 3.44
C ASP A 396 2.99 1.29 2.86
#